data_AF-A0A7W9QEQ2-F1
#
_entry.id   AF-A0A7W9QEQ2-F1
#
_cell.length_a   1.000
_cell.length_b   1.000
_cell.length_c   1.000
_cell.angle_alpha   90.00
_cell.angle_beta   90.00
_cell.angle_gamma   90.00
#
_symmetry.space_group_name_H-M   'P 1'
#
loop_
_entity.id
_entity.type
_entity.pdbx_description
1 polymer ?
#
loop_
_entity_poly.entity_id
_entity_poly.type
_entity_poly.pdbx_seq_one_letter_code
_entity_poly.pdbx_strand_id
1 'polypeptide(L)' 'MAQPMPAPMLVSQPVRVDFPPGPPRPQPPVMPIYSELAEHWLAAGRTVPGVYDQEWIELVHRPAWPTLD' A
#
# COMPACT_ATOMS: atom_id res chain seq x y z
N MET A 1 34.94 29.83 -16.62
CA MET A 1 34.94 28.66 -15.72
C MET A 1 33.53 28.11 -15.71
N ALA A 2 33.29 26.90 -16.23
CA ALA A 2 31.95 26.30 -16.28
C ALA A 2 31.68 25.55 -14.96
N GLN A 3 30.54 25.83 -14.32
CA GLN A 3 30.11 25.08 -13.13
C GLN A 3 29.71 23.64 -13.53
N PRO A 4 30.12 22.59 -12.79
CA PRO A 4 29.63 21.25 -13.03
C PRO A 4 28.16 21.14 -12.61
N MET A 5 27.32 20.56 -13.47
CA MET A 5 25.92 20.28 -13.13
C MET A 5 25.84 19.29 -11.95
N PRO A 6 24.87 19.42 -11.03
CA PRO A 6 24.67 18.41 -9.99
C PRO A 6 24.21 17.10 -10.65
N ALA A 7 24.84 15.99 -10.24
CA ALA A 7 24.43 14.65 -10.65
C ALA A 7 22.94 14.43 -10.30
N PRO A 8 22.14 13.78 -11.17
CA PRO A 8 20.75 13.49 -10.87
C PRO A 8 20.70 12.62 -9.62
N MET A 9 19.95 13.06 -8.60
CA MET A 9 19.65 12.21 -7.45
C MET A 9 18.93 10.98 -7.99
N LEU A 10 19.55 9.81 -7.81
CA LEU A 10 18.97 8.53 -8.17
C LEU A 10 17.71 8.38 -7.33
N VAL A 11 16.54 8.71 -7.90
CA VAL A 11 15.25 8.37 -7.30
C VAL A 11 15.30 6.87 -7.08
N SER A 12 15.30 6.46 -5.81
CA SER A 12 15.13 5.06 -5.45
C SER A 12 13.80 4.64 -6.04
N GLN A 13 13.85 3.89 -7.15
CA GLN A 13 12.66 3.32 -7.75
C GLN A 13 12.01 2.45 -6.67
N PRO A 14 10.71 2.60 -6.38
CA PRO A 14 10.04 1.67 -5.49
C PRO A 14 10.18 0.30 -6.14
N VAL A 15 10.92 -0.59 -5.47
CA VAL A 15 10.96 -2.00 -5.85
C VAL A 15 9.49 -2.44 -5.85
N ARG A 16 8.96 -2.75 -7.03
CA ARG A 16 7.71 -3.49 -7.14
C ARG A 16 7.98 -4.85 -6.54
N VAL A 17 7.71 -4.98 -5.25
CA VAL A 17 7.59 -6.28 -4.64
C VAL A 17 6.24 -6.79 -5.11
N ASP A 18 6.22 -7.42 -6.28
CA ASP A 18 5.21 -8.41 -6.59
C ASP A 18 5.37 -9.49 -5.52
N PHE A 19 4.67 -9.31 -4.39
CA PHE A 19 4.51 -10.40 -3.46
C PHE A 19 3.59 -11.38 -4.17
N PRO A 20 4.08 -12.54 -4.66
CA PRO A 20 3.17 -13.58 -5.08
C PRO A 20 2.20 -13.79 -3.90
N PRO A 21 0.90 -14.04 -4.15
CA PRO A 21 0.00 -14.39 -3.07
C PRO A 21 0.67 -15.52 -2.30
N GLY A 22 1.08 -15.21 -1.07
CA GLY A 22 1.75 -16.18 -0.24
C GLY A 22 0.82 -17.38 -0.07
N PRO A 23 1.35 -18.56 0.28
CA PRO A 23 0.49 -19.68 0.62
C PRO A 23 -0.59 -19.18 1.60
N PRO A 24 -1.87 -19.57 1.43
CA PRO A 24 -2.95 -19.11 2.28
C PRO A 24 -2.52 -19.34 3.72
N ARG A 25 -2.20 -18.24 4.43
CA ARG A 25 -1.85 -18.35 5.83
C ARG A 25 -3.11 -18.82 6.53
N PRO A 26 -3.02 -19.80 7.44
CA PRO A 26 -4.14 -20.13 8.30
C PRO A 26 -4.64 -18.83 8.89
N GLN A 27 -5.86 -18.43 8.53
CA GLN A 27 -6.49 -17.31 9.19
C GLN A 27 -6.61 -17.75 10.64
N PRO A 28 -5.96 -17.05 11.59
CA PRO A 28 -6.17 -17.38 12.99
C PRO A 28 -7.69 -17.38 13.22
N PRO A 29 -8.22 -18.34 14.00
CA PRO A 29 -9.65 -18.34 14.32
C PRO A 29 -10.01 -16.93 14.75
N VAL A 30 -11.06 -16.35 14.14
CA VAL A 30 -11.52 -14.98 14.41
C VAL A 30 -11.48 -14.82 15.92
N MET A 31 -10.52 -14.05 16.44
CA MET A 31 -10.43 -13.80 17.86
C MET A 31 -11.64 -12.92 18.16
N PRO A 32 -12.71 -13.46 18.78
CA PRO A 32 -14.02 -12.79 18.79
C PRO A 32 -13.99 -11.46 19.54
N ILE A 33 -12.94 -11.23 20.34
CA ILE A 33 -12.73 -10.01 21.11
C ILE A 33 -12.57 -8.77 20.19
N TYR A 34 -12.06 -8.94 18.97
CA TYR A 34 -11.78 -7.80 18.09
C TYR A 34 -12.71 -7.70 16.89
N SER A 35 -13.58 -8.68 16.63
CA SER A 35 -14.50 -8.64 15.49
C SER A 35 -15.50 -7.49 15.60
N GLU A 36 -16.13 -7.31 16.76
CA GLU A 36 -17.07 -6.19 16.97
C GLU A 36 -16.38 -4.83 16.85
N LEU A 37 -15.14 -4.71 17.36
CA LEU A 37 -14.35 -3.49 17.25
C LEU A 37 -13.96 -3.20 15.79
N ALA A 38 -13.57 -4.23 15.04
CA ALA A 38 -13.24 -4.13 13.63
C ALA A 38 -14.46 -3.72 12.80
N GLU A 39 -15.62 -4.31 13.04
CA GLU A 39 -16.89 -3.94 12.40
C GLU A 39 -17.27 -2.49 12.72
N HIS A 40 -17.15 -2.08 13.99
CA HIS A 40 -17.43 -0.70 14.41
C HIS A 40 -16.51 0.31 13.71
N TRP A 41 -15.22 0.01 13.60
CA TRP A 41 -14.28 0.88 12.88
C TRP A 41 -14.57 0.94 11.39
N LEU A 42 -14.87 -0.19 10.77
CA LEU A 42 -15.26 -0.24 9.35
C LEU A 42 -16.52 0.60 9.09
N ALA A 43 -17.55 0.45 9.93
CA ALA A 43 -18.77 1.25 9.82
C ALA A 43 -18.54 2.75 10.04
N ALA A 44 -17.51 3.11 10.83
CA ALA A 44 -17.10 4.49 11.06
C ALA A 44 -16.12 5.04 9.99
N GLY A 45 -15.80 4.26 8.95
CA GLY A 45 -14.82 4.66 7.92
C GLY A 45 -13.39 4.77 8.44
N ARG A 46 -13.06 4.05 9.52
CA ARG A 46 -11.71 4.01 10.10
C ARG A 46 -10.93 2.81 9.57
N THR A 47 -9.60 2.95 9.52
CA THR A 47 -8.69 1.88 9.10
C THR A 47 -8.75 0.69 10.06
N VAL A 48 -8.94 -0.52 9.53
CA VAL A 48 -9.01 -1.76 10.30
C VAL A 48 -7.69 -2.53 10.19
N PRO A 49 -7.02 -2.86 11.30
CA PRO A 49 -5.80 -3.65 11.27
C PRO A 49 -6.00 -5.00 10.57
N GLY A 50 -5.11 -5.33 9.63
CA GLY A 50 -5.17 -6.58 8.88
C GLY A 50 -6.07 -6.57 7.65
N VAL A 51 -6.85 -5.49 7.43
CA VAL A 51 -7.56 -5.24 6.18
C VAL A 51 -6.69 -4.35 5.30
N TYR A 52 -6.51 -4.73 4.04
CA TYR A 52 -5.81 -3.88 3.08
C TYR A 52 -6.68 -2.66 2.76
N ASP A 53 -6.06 -1.49 2.79
CA ASP A 53 -6.72 -0.25 2.41
C ASP A 53 -6.88 -0.19 0.88
N GLN A 54 -8.14 -0.10 0.43
CA GLN A 54 -8.46 -0.11 -1.00
C GLN A 54 -8.00 1.15 -1.72
N GLU A 55 -8.07 2.32 -1.08
CA GLU A 55 -7.59 3.57 -1.69
C GLU A 55 -6.09 3.50 -1.91
N TRP A 56 -5.37 2.93 -0.94
CA TRP A 56 -3.95 2.69 -1.12
C TRP A 56 -3.69 1.71 -2.26
N ILE A 57 -4.37 0.56 -2.32
CA ILE A 57 -4.25 -0.39 -3.44
C ILE A 57 -4.45 0.34 -4.78
N GLU A 58 -5.53 1.09 -4.91
CA GLU A 58 -5.85 1.85 -6.12
C GLU A 58 -4.75 2.86 -6.48
N LEU A 59 -4.23 3.59 -5.49
CA LEU A 59 -3.13 4.54 -5.69
C LEU A 59 -1.84 3.86 -6.16
N VAL A 60 -1.47 2.70 -5.62
CA VAL A 60 -0.25 2.00 -6.06
C VAL A 60 -0.39 1.40 -7.45
N HIS A 61 -1.61 1.06 -7.87
CA HIS A 61 -1.89 0.57 -9.22
C HIS A 61 -1.97 1.69 -10.27
N ARG A 62 -2.18 2.94 -9.85
CA ARG A 62 -2.23 4.07 -10.78
C ARG A 62 -0.82 4.43 -11.27
N PRO A 63 -0.62 4.73 -12.58
CA PRO A 63 0.63 5.31 -13.04
C PRO A 63 0.94 6.59 -12.26
N ALA A 64 2.18 6.69 -11.76
CA ALA A 64 2.62 7.78 -10.88
C ALA A 64 2.57 9.16 -11.55
N TRP A 65 2.59 9.19 -12.89
CA TRP A 65 2.55 10.40 -13.69
C TRP A 65 1.53 10.24 -14.81
N PRO A 66 0.75 11.29 -15.15
CA PRO A 66 -0.07 11.27 -16.35
C PRO A 66 0.85 11.12 -17.56
N THR A 67 0.63 10.10 -18.36
CA THR A 67 1.27 10.00 -19.67
C THR A 67 0.72 11.16 -20.50
N LEU A 68 1.58 12.13 -20.83
CA LEU A 68 1.25 13.12 -21.84
C LEU A 68 1.12 12.36 -23.17
N ASP A 69 -0.07 12.39 -23.76
CA ASP A 69 -0.25 12.03 -25.18
C ASP A 69 0.45 13.05 -26.09
#